data_AF-A0A7Z2NYD6-F1
#
_entry.id   AF-A0A7Z2NYD6-F1
#
_cell.length_a   1.000
_cell.length_b   1.000
_cell.length_c   1.000
_cell.angle_alpha   90.00
_cell.angle_beta   90.00
_cell.angle_gamma   90.00
#
_symmetry.space_group_name_H-M   'P 1'
#
loop_
_entity.id
_entity.type
_entity.pdbx_description
1 polymer ?
#
loop_
_entity_poly.entity_id
_entity_poly.type
_entity_poly.pdbx_seq_one_letter_code
_entity_poly.pdbx_strand_id
1 'polypeptide(L)'
;MTRIQAMTDTLKELAALYLLLLGLGALAFMMIEGHDFQTSLYWAGTTATSTGYGDVTPRTPAGRWLALALMHASVFIIAPLIIVRLIDRLIHDSDAFTHAEQVMIMETLARIEARLDRLERQEDTAEPHLPRPTPTPSPPSGA
;
A
#
# COMPACT_ATOMS: atom_id res chain seq x y z
N MET A 1 14.55 28.26 4.58
CA MET A 1 13.64 28.17 5.75
C MET A 1 12.19 27.81 5.37
N THR A 2 11.97 27.13 4.24
CA THR A 2 10.74 26.39 3.90
C THR A 2 10.77 25.05 4.64
N ARG A 3 10.59 25.12 5.98
CA ARG A 3 10.42 24.02 6.95
C ARG A 3 11.16 22.71 6.63
N ILE A 4 12.44 22.64 7.04
CA ILE A 4 13.15 21.45 7.53
C ILE A 4 12.76 20.16 6.78
N GLN A 5 13.54 19.78 5.77
CA GLN A 5 13.59 18.42 5.20
C GLN A 5 12.23 17.75 5.06
N ALA A 6 11.54 17.92 3.93
CA ALA A 6 10.36 17.12 3.59
C ALA A 6 10.52 15.66 4.06
N MET A 7 9.87 15.29 5.17
CA MET A 7 9.59 13.91 5.60
C MET A 7 10.69 12.90 5.19
N THR A 8 11.93 13.11 5.65
CA THR A 8 13.16 12.51 5.11
C THR A 8 13.06 10.98 4.96
N ASP A 9 12.58 10.51 3.81
CA ASP A 9 12.14 9.13 3.55
C ASP A 9 11.48 8.48 4.79
N THR A 10 10.15 8.51 4.89
CA THR A 10 9.40 7.88 5.99
C THR A 10 9.86 6.45 6.33
N LEU A 11 10.42 5.72 5.35
CA LEU A 11 11.06 4.43 5.56
C LEU A 11 12.38 4.50 6.36
N LYS A 12 13.25 5.49 6.11
CA LYS A 12 14.47 5.76 6.89
C LYS A 12 14.12 6.17 8.32
N GLU A 13 13.10 6.99 8.53
CA GLU A 13 12.61 7.37 9.86
C GLU A 13 12.10 6.15 10.64
N LEU A 14 11.30 5.29 10.00
CA LEU A 14 10.83 4.03 10.59
C LEU A 14 11.98 3.07 10.89
N ALA A 15 12.98 2.97 10.00
CA ALA A 15 14.17 2.16 10.23
C ALA A 15 14.99 2.71 11.41
N ALA A 16 15.17 4.02 11.50
CA ALA A 16 15.85 4.66 12.64
C ALA A 16 15.07 4.43 13.94
N LEU A 17 13.74 4.54 13.92
CA LEU A 17 12.89 4.26 15.07
C LEU A 17 12.99 2.80 15.51
N TYR A 18 13.03 1.86 14.57
CA TYR A 18 13.21 0.44 14.87
C TYR A 18 14.59 0.17 15.49
N LEU A 19 15.66 0.72 14.91
CA LEU A 19 17.01 0.61 15.46
C LEU A 19 17.11 1.24 16.86
N LEU A 20 16.42 2.36 17.09
CA LEU A 20 16.32 2.99 18.41
C LEU A 20 15.58 2.07 19.40
N LEU A 21 14.46 1.48 18.99
CA LEU A 21 13.73 0.51 19.83
C LEU A 21 14.62 -0.67 20.21
N LEU A 22 15.38 -1.23 19.26
CA LEU A 22 16.33 -2.31 19.52
C LEU A 22 17.44 -1.86 20.46
N GLY A 23 18.05 -0.69 20.22
CA GLY A 23 19.12 -0.16 21.07
C GLY A 23 18.67 0.13 22.49
N LEU A 24 17.48 0.72 22.67
CA LEU A 24 16.89 0.97 23.99
C LEU A 24 16.49 -0.33 24.69
N GLY A 25 15.88 -1.27 23.97
CA GLY A 25 15.53 -2.60 24.49
C GLY A 25 16.77 -3.37 24.93
N ALA A 26 17.83 -3.35 24.12
CA ALA A 26 19.12 -3.96 24.44
C ALA A 26 19.75 -3.32 25.67
N LEU A 27 19.80 -1.99 25.75
CA LEU A 27 20.36 -1.27 26.89
C LEU A 27 19.58 -1.55 28.18
N ALA A 28 18.25 -1.53 28.12
CA ALA A 28 17.40 -1.87 29.26
C ALA A 28 17.62 -3.32 29.72
N PHE A 29 17.67 -4.26 28.79
CA PHE A 29 17.91 -5.67 29.09
C PHE A 29 19.30 -5.90 29.69
N MET A 30 20.32 -5.24 29.14
CA MET A 30 21.69 -5.24 29.66
C MET A 30 21.72 -4.79 31.13
N MET A 31 21.05 -3.69 31.45
CA MET A 31 21.00 -3.15 32.81
C MET A 31 20.17 -4.01 33.78
N ILE A 32 19.08 -4.63 33.32
CA ILE A 32 18.16 -5.40 34.16
C ILE A 32 18.65 -6.84 34.39
N GLU A 33 19.15 -7.51 33.36
CA GLU A 33 19.54 -8.92 33.39
C GLU A 33 21.07 -9.11 33.50
N GLY A 34 21.88 -8.06 33.33
CA GLY A 34 23.32 -8.11 33.54
C GLY A 34 24.13 -8.78 32.42
N HIS A 35 23.54 -8.97 31.24
CA HIS A 35 24.24 -9.44 30.04
C HIS A 35 25.12 -8.34 29.43
N ASP A 36 26.05 -8.69 28.54
CA ASP A 36 26.76 -7.70 27.72
C ASP A 36 25.84 -7.08 26.64
N PHE A 37 26.25 -5.95 26.07
CA PHE A 37 25.44 -5.22 25.08
C PHE A 37 25.17 -6.04 23.81
N GLN A 38 26.15 -6.82 23.33
CA GLN A 38 26.00 -7.59 22.10
C GLN A 38 24.97 -8.70 22.29
N THR A 39 25.05 -9.44 23.39
CA THR A 39 24.07 -10.47 23.77
C THR A 39 22.68 -9.86 23.96
N SER A 40 22.61 -8.68 24.58
CA SER A 40 21.34 -7.97 24.81
C SER A 40 20.73 -7.44 23.51
N LEU A 41 21.55 -6.98 22.57
CA LEU A 41 21.10 -6.53 21.25
C LEU A 41 20.60 -7.71 20.40
N TYR A 42 21.28 -8.85 20.46
CA TYR A 42 20.82 -10.09 19.85
C TYR A 42 19.47 -10.53 20.42
N TRP A 43 19.30 -10.50 21.75
CA TRP A 43 18.01 -10.78 22.39
C TRP A 43 16.91 -9.82 21.94
N ALA A 44 17.19 -8.52 21.92
CA ALA A 44 16.22 -7.51 21.50
C ALA A 44 15.80 -7.73 20.04
N GLY A 45 16.75 -8.01 19.15
CA GLY A 45 16.49 -8.31 17.74
C GLY A 45 15.63 -9.54 17.55
N THR A 46 16.03 -10.69 18.11
CA THR A 46 15.29 -11.96 18.00
C THR A 46 13.90 -11.88 18.62
N THR A 47 13.73 -11.09 19.67
CA THR A 47 12.43 -10.83 20.29
C THR A 47 11.54 -9.94 19.41
N ALA A 48 12.09 -8.83 18.90
CA ALA A 48 11.35 -7.88 18.09
C ALA A 48 10.96 -8.44 16.70
N THR A 49 11.75 -9.37 16.15
CA THR A 49 11.42 -10.10 14.90
C THR A 49 10.52 -11.30 15.15
N SER A 50 10.10 -11.55 16.40
CA SER A 50 9.33 -12.72 16.83
C SER A 50 10.02 -14.08 16.57
N THR A 51 11.31 -14.09 16.26
CA THR A 51 12.08 -15.32 16.01
C THR A 51 12.31 -16.11 17.31
N GLY A 52 12.74 -15.43 18.37
CA GLY A 52 12.83 -15.97 19.73
C GLY A 52 13.46 -17.36 19.88
N TYR A 53 14.76 -17.51 19.62
CA TYR A 53 15.47 -18.79 19.75
C TYR A 53 15.44 -19.40 21.16
N GLY A 54 15.30 -18.57 22.20
CA GLY A 54 15.14 -19.00 23.59
C GLY A 54 16.44 -19.32 24.33
N ASP A 55 17.59 -19.12 23.69
CA ASP A 55 18.93 -19.22 24.27
C ASP A 55 19.24 -18.08 25.26
N VAL A 56 18.75 -16.87 24.98
CA VAL A 56 18.78 -15.72 25.90
C VAL A 56 17.35 -15.36 26.28
N THR A 57 17.05 -15.32 27.58
CA THR A 57 15.69 -15.06 28.08
C THR A 57 15.71 -14.23 29.36
N PRO A 58 14.71 -13.35 29.58
CA PRO A 58 14.58 -12.59 30.83
C PRO A 58 14.26 -13.52 31.99
N ARG A 59 15.08 -13.47 33.05
CA ARG A 59 14.89 -14.25 34.27
C ARG A 59 14.25 -13.45 35.39
N THR A 60 14.44 -12.13 35.36
CA THR A 60 13.87 -11.23 36.37
C THR A 60 12.42 -10.86 36.06
N PRO A 61 11.59 -10.54 37.09
CA PRO A 61 10.25 -10.01 36.87
C PRO A 61 10.23 -8.74 36.01
N ALA A 62 11.20 -7.84 36.22
CA ALA A 62 11.33 -6.60 35.46
C ALA A 62 11.69 -6.89 33.98
N GLY A 63 12.62 -7.82 33.74
CA GLY A 63 12.99 -8.23 32.39
C GLY A 63 11.82 -8.87 31.63
N ARG A 64 10.94 -9.59 32.33
CA ARG A 64 9.71 -10.15 31.73
C ARG A 64 8.73 -9.07 31.31
N TRP A 65 8.54 -8.02 32.12
CA TRP A 65 7.73 -6.87 31.73
C TRP A 65 8.33 -6.10 30.56
N LEU A 66 9.65 -5.92 30.55
CA LEU A 66 10.38 -5.33 29.42
C LEU A 66 10.15 -6.15 28.14
N ALA A 67 10.28 -7.48 28.22
CA ALA A 67 10.06 -8.37 27.09
C ALA A 67 8.63 -8.27 26.56
N LEU A 68 7.63 -8.25 27.46
CA LEU A 68 6.24 -8.07 27.08
C LEU A 68 6.04 -6.76 26.32
N ALA A 69 6.58 -5.65 26.84
CA ALA A 69 6.49 -4.35 26.19
C ALA A 69 7.17 -4.34 24.81
N LEU A 70 8.36 -4.92 24.69
CA LEU A 70 9.11 -4.99 23.42
C LEU A 70 8.38 -5.83 22.37
N MET A 71 7.83 -6.98 22.75
CA MET A 71 7.03 -7.85 21.85
C MET A 71 5.80 -7.11 21.31
N HIS A 72 5.06 -6.41 22.18
CA HIS A 72 3.85 -5.68 21.75
C HIS A 72 4.21 -4.44 20.92
N ALA A 73 5.24 -3.69 21.30
CA ALA A 73 5.68 -2.51 20.56
C ALA A 73 6.17 -2.87 19.15
N SER A 74 6.94 -3.95 19.02
CA SER A 74 7.44 -4.41 17.72
C SER A 74 6.31 -4.91 16.82
N VAL A 75 5.41 -5.77 17.33
CA VAL A 75 4.34 -6.39 16.52
C VAL A 75 3.19 -5.43 16.22
N PHE A 76 2.71 -4.66 17.19
CA PHE A 76 1.50 -3.83 17.02
C PHE A 76 1.79 -2.41 16.52
N ILE A 77 3.03 -1.94 16.63
CA ILE A 77 3.39 -0.56 16.24
C ILE A 77 4.40 -0.59 15.10
N ILE A 78 5.59 -1.14 15.32
CA ILE A 78 6.67 -0.99 14.34
C ILE A 78 6.43 -1.79 13.06
N ALA A 79 6.11 -3.08 13.17
CA ALA A 79 5.90 -3.96 12.02
C ALA A 79 4.82 -3.43 11.04
N PRO A 80 3.58 -3.09 11.47
CA PRO A 80 2.55 -2.62 10.55
C PRO A 80 2.90 -1.29 9.90
N LEU A 81 3.56 -0.36 10.62
CA LEU A 81 4.00 0.91 10.04
C LEU A 81 5.03 0.70 8.92
N ILE A 82 5.99 -0.22 9.12
CA ILE A 82 6.95 -0.59 8.08
C ILE A 82 6.24 -1.24 6.89
N ILE A 83 5.33 -2.17 7.14
CA ILE A 83 4.59 -2.90 6.08
C ILE A 83 3.75 -1.95 5.23
N VAL A 84 2.92 -1.11 5.86
CA VAL A 84 2.08 -0.12 5.14
C VAL A 84 2.96 0.76 4.26
N ARG A 85 4.08 1.25 4.80
CA ARG A 85 4.97 2.13 4.04
C ARG A 85 5.69 1.42 2.90
N LEU A 86 6.03 0.15 3.09
CA LEU A 86 6.61 -0.68 2.04
C LEU A 86 5.60 -0.93 0.91
N ILE A 87 4.34 -1.21 1.27
CA ILE A 87 3.24 -1.40 0.30
C ILE A 87 3.01 -0.11 -0.49
N ASP A 88 2.90 1.04 0.17
CA ASP A 88 2.76 2.34 -0.52
C ASP A 88 3.89 2.54 -1.53
N ARG A 89 5.13 2.23 -1.16
CA ARG A 89 6.28 2.39 -2.05
C ARG A 89 6.27 1.42 -3.24
N LEU A 90 5.74 0.22 -3.06
CA LEU A 90 5.68 -0.80 -4.12
C LEU A 90 4.49 -0.58 -5.08
N ILE A 91 3.38 -0.03 -4.59
CA ILE A 91 2.16 0.17 -5.38
C ILE A 91 2.13 1.55 -6.05
N HIS A 92 2.60 2.60 -5.38
CA HIS A 92 2.42 3.98 -5.84
C HIS A 92 3.27 4.37 -7.07
N ASP A 93 4.09 3.46 -7.59
CA ASP A 93 4.90 3.71 -8.79
C ASP A 93 4.16 3.37 -10.11
N SER A 94 2.96 2.76 -10.05
CA SER A 94 2.27 2.25 -11.26
C SER A 94 0.92 2.91 -11.60
N ASP A 95 0.15 3.42 -10.62
CA ASP A 95 -1.29 3.66 -10.81
C ASP A 95 -1.78 5.11 -10.54
N ALA A 96 -0.90 6.03 -10.15
CA ALA A 96 -1.30 7.41 -9.92
C ALA A 96 -1.17 8.23 -11.21
N PHE A 97 -2.21 8.24 -12.06
CA PHE A 97 -2.28 9.18 -13.18
C PHE A 97 -2.03 10.59 -12.67
N THR A 98 -0.97 11.22 -13.19
CA THR A 98 -0.69 12.62 -12.92
C THR A 98 -1.87 13.46 -13.39
N HIS A 99 -2.07 14.63 -12.77
CA HIS A 99 -3.14 15.53 -13.21
C HIS A 99 -3.03 15.90 -14.70
N ALA A 100 -1.80 15.97 -15.22
CA ALA A 100 -1.54 16.19 -16.65
C ALA A 100 -2.06 15.02 -17.51
N GLU A 101 -1.82 13.76 -17.11
CA GLU A 101 -2.37 12.59 -17.77
C GLU A 101 -3.90 12.54 -17.68
N GLN A 102 -4.48 12.91 -16.53
CA GLN A 102 -5.93 13.00 -16.37
C GLN A 102 -6.55 14.00 -17.34
N VAL A 103 -5.96 15.19 -17.49
CA VAL A 103 -6.42 16.20 -18.45
C VAL A 103 -6.31 15.68 -19.88
N MET A 104 -5.19 15.03 -20.23
CA MET A 104 -4.99 14.42 -21.56
C MET A 104 -6.03 13.34 -21.87
N ILE A 105 -6.38 12.49 -20.89
CA ILE A 105 -7.41 11.46 -21.04
C ILE A 105 -8.77 12.11 -21.30
N MET A 106 -9.14 13.15 -20.52
CA MET A 106 -10.41 13.86 -20.70
C MET A 106 -10.50 14.54 -22.08
N GLU A 107 -9.42 15.18 -22.53
CA GLU A 107 -9.38 15.80 -23.86
C GLU A 107 -9.49 14.73 -24.98
N THR A 108 -8.85 13.59 -24.79
CA THR A 108 -8.91 12.47 -25.73
C THR A 108 -10.32 11.90 -25.82
N LEU A 109 -11.02 11.76 -24.68
CA LEU A 109 -12.43 11.32 -24.64
C LEU A 109 -13.34 12.29 -25.40
N ALA A 110 -13.26 13.59 -25.11
CA ALA A 110 -14.06 14.60 -25.80
C ALA A 110 -13.82 14.60 -27.32
N ARG A 111 -12.57 14.33 -27.74
CA ARG A 111 -12.19 14.21 -29.15
C ARG A 111 -12.78 12.95 -29.81
N ILE A 112 -12.79 11.82 -29.10
CA ILE A 112 -13.38 10.56 -29.60
C ILE A 112 -14.89 10.72 -29.76
N GLU A 113 -15.59 11.27 -28.76
CA GLU A 113 -17.03 11.56 -28.83
C GLU A 113 -17.36 12.43 -30.04
N ALA A 114 -16.64 13.53 -30.24
CA ALA A 114 -16.86 14.42 -31.37
C ALA A 114 -16.57 13.78 -32.75
N ARG A 115 -15.77 12.70 -32.80
CA ARG A 115 -15.55 11.92 -34.03
C ARG A 115 -16.67 10.92 -34.26
N LEU A 116 -17.12 10.22 -33.22
CA LEU A 116 -18.23 9.28 -33.28
C LEU A 116 -19.50 9.99 -33.77
N ASP A 117 -19.83 11.14 -33.20
CA ASP A 117 -20.94 12.00 -33.63
C ASP A 117 -20.92 12.35 -35.13
N ARG A 118 -19.72 12.59 -35.68
CA ARG A 118 -19.58 12.92 -37.11
C ARG A 118 -19.80 11.69 -37.98
N LEU A 119 -19.29 10.54 -37.53
CA LEU A 119 -19.44 9.27 -38.24
C LEU A 119 -20.91 8.83 -38.24
N GLU A 120 -21.60 8.91 -37.11
CA GLU A 120 -23.04 8.63 -37.01
C GLU A 120 -23.84 9.50 -37.97
N ARG A 121 -23.56 10.81 -38.04
CA ARG A 121 -24.22 11.71 -39.00
C ARG A 121 -23.88 11.39 -40.45
N GLN A 122 -22.65 10.96 -40.72
CA GLN A 122 -22.25 10.54 -42.07
C GLN A 122 -22.94 9.24 -42.47
N GLU A 123 -23.11 8.30 -41.54
CA GLU A 123 -23.83 7.04 -41.73
C GLU A 123 -25.34 7.29 -41.98
N ASP A 124 -25.99 8.11 -41.15
CA ASP A 124 -27.40 8.52 -41.33
C ASP A 124 -27.66 9.25 -42.67
N THR A 125 -26.65 9.90 -43.22
CA THR A 125 -26.74 10.58 -44.53
C THR A 125 -26.41 9.64 -45.70
N ALA A 126 -25.61 8.59 -45.46
CA ALA A 126 -25.12 7.66 -46.47
C ALA A 126 -26.02 6.42 -46.64
N GLU A 127 -26.76 6.00 -45.61
CA GLU A 127 -27.84 5.02 -45.75
C GLU A 127 -29.17 5.74 -46.06
N PRO A 128 -29.73 5.61 -47.28
CA PRO A 128 -31.15 5.89 -47.46
C PRO A 128 -31.90 4.93 -46.55
N HIS A 129 -32.73 5.44 -45.63
CA HIS A 129 -33.62 4.63 -44.79
C HIS A 129 -34.42 3.66 -45.68
N LEU A 130 -33.88 2.46 -45.88
CA LEU A 130 -34.58 1.43 -46.63
C LEU A 130 -35.83 1.15 -45.80
N PRO A 131 -37.03 1.27 -46.39
CA PRO A 131 -38.26 1.03 -45.66
C PRO A 131 -38.13 -0.33 -45.00
N ARG A 132 -38.37 -0.40 -43.69
CA ARG A 132 -38.38 -1.68 -42.97
C ARG A 132 -39.19 -2.66 -43.82
N PRO A 133 -38.68 -3.86 -44.15
CA PRO A 133 -39.43 -4.80 -44.95
C PRO A 133 -40.81 -4.96 -44.32
N THR A 134 -41.85 -4.61 -45.07
CA THR A 134 -43.24 -4.74 -44.62
C THR A 134 -43.41 -6.15 -44.09
N PRO A 135 -43.90 -6.34 -42.85
CA PRO A 135 -44.14 -7.67 -42.33
C PRO A 135 -45.03 -8.39 -43.33
N THR A 136 -44.51 -9.48 -43.90
CA THR A 136 -45.26 -10.31 -44.84
C THR A 136 -46.54 -10.74 -44.13
N PRO A 137 -47.74 -10.53 -44.70
CA PRO A 137 -48.97 -10.95 -44.05
C PRO A 137 -48.88 -12.45 -43.77
N SER A 138 -49.04 -12.82 -42.50
CA SER A 138 -49.11 -14.22 -42.10
C SER A 138 -50.17 -14.92 -42.94
N PRO A 139 -49.91 -16.13 -43.46
CA PRO A 139 -50.92 -16.86 -44.20
C PRO A 139 -52.17 -17.05 -43.33
N PRO A 140 -53.37 -17.04 -43.92
CA PRO A 140 -54.61 -17.19 -43.16
C PRO A 140 -54.56 -18.50 -42.37
N SER A 141 -54.74 -18.39 -41.05
CA SER A 141 -54.99 -19.54 -40.19
C SER A 141 -56.30 -20.18 -40.65
N GLY A 142 -56.20 -21.27 -41.39
CA GLY A 142 -57.34 -22.04 -41.87
C GLY A 142 -57.19 -23.51 -41.54
N ALA A 143 -57.76 -23.91 -40.41
CA ALA A 143 -58.65 -25.06 -40.20
C ALA A 143 -59.05 -25.14 -38.73
#